data_AF-A0A0Q5ZTK8-F1
#
_entry.id   AF-A0A0Q5ZTK8-F1
#
_cell.length_a   1.000
_cell.length_b   1.000
_cell.length_c   1.000
_cell.angle_alpha   90.00
_cell.angle_beta   90.00
_cell.angle_gamma   90.00
#
_symmetry.space_group_name_H-M   'P 1'
#
loop_
_entity.id
_entity.type
_entity.pdbx_description
1 polymer ?
#
loop_
_entity_poly.entity_id
_entity_poly.type
_entity_poly.pdbx_seq_one_letter_code
_entity_poly.pdbx_strand_id
1 'polypeptide(L)'
;MTKGELYDLKYMLSDFIYPRLKEFKEKVDSKNAPSIPDFSNVEHFSNQTSFAEKEKYWSEILSKMIIPFEYHVDPEKFKHLDFEEINEKVELGLKLFAEYFTNLWF
;
A
#
# COMPACT_ATOMS: atom_id res chain seq x y z
N MET A 1 -11.29 -8.69 24.23
CA MET A 1 -10.16 -9.46 23.67
C MET A 1 -10.39 -10.94 23.95
N THR A 2 -10.99 -11.66 22.99
CA THR A 2 -11.12 -13.12 23.04
C THR A 2 -9.79 -13.79 22.71
N LYS A 3 -9.60 -15.07 23.08
CA LYS A 3 -8.38 -15.81 22.69
C LYS A 3 -8.21 -15.90 21.16
N GLY A 4 -9.31 -15.89 20.40
CA GLY A 4 -9.29 -15.89 18.94
C GLY A 4 -8.76 -14.58 18.36
N GLU A 5 -9.19 -13.44 18.91
CA GLU A 5 -8.69 -12.11 18.54
C GLU A 5 -7.17 -11.95 18.78
N LEU A 6 -6.61 -12.69 19.74
CA LEU A 6 -5.17 -12.69 20.01
C LEU A 6 -4.34 -13.33 18.89
N TYR A 7 -4.94 -14.25 18.13
CA TYR A 7 -4.34 -14.87 16.96
C TYR A 7 -4.73 -14.18 15.65
N ASP A 8 -5.67 -13.24 15.70
CA ASP A 8 -6.14 -12.51 14.54
C ASP A 8 -5.38 -11.20 14.33
N LEU A 9 -4.06 -11.35 14.22
CA LEU A 9 -3.13 -10.26 14.04
C LEU A 9 -3.41 -9.48 12.73
N LYS A 10 -4.07 -10.10 11.75
CA LYS A 10 -4.36 -9.48 10.45
C LYS A 10 -5.32 -8.31 10.58
N TYR A 11 -6.43 -8.43 11.31
CA TYR A 11 -7.34 -7.30 11.52
C TYR A 11 -6.67 -6.20 12.34
N MET A 12 -5.98 -6.53 13.43
CA MET A 12 -5.30 -5.50 14.25
C MET A 12 -4.24 -4.74 13.46
N LEU A 13 -3.45 -5.43 12.64
CA LEU A 13 -2.48 -4.78 11.76
C LEU A 13 -3.17 -3.94 10.68
N SER A 14 -4.28 -4.43 10.13
CA SER A 14 -5.01 -3.72 9.07
C SER A 14 -5.67 -2.44 9.59
N ASP A 15 -6.34 -2.50 10.75
CA ASP A 15 -6.91 -1.32 11.41
C ASP A 15 -5.84 -0.26 11.73
N PHE A 16 -4.62 -0.70 12.06
CA PHE A 16 -3.51 0.20 12.32
C PHE A 16 -2.87 0.75 11.03
N ILE A 17 -2.58 -0.10 10.06
CA ILE A 17 -1.78 0.27 8.88
C ILE A 17 -2.65 0.99 7.83
N TYR A 18 -3.89 0.54 7.60
CA TYR A 18 -4.78 1.07 6.57
C TYR A 18 -4.95 2.60 6.62
N PRO A 19 -5.36 3.22 7.74
CA PRO A 19 -5.56 4.68 7.77
C PRO A 19 -4.26 5.45 7.51
N ARG A 20 -3.11 4.92 7.96
CA ARG A 20 -1.79 5.55 7.76
C ARG A 20 -1.35 5.50 6.30
N LEU A 21 -1.53 4.35 5.64
CA LEU A 21 -1.23 4.23 4.21
C LEU A 21 -2.13 5.13 3.36
N LYS A 22 -3.42 5.27 3.72
CA LYS A 22 -4.32 6.21 3.06
C LYS A 22 -3.86 7.65 3.19
N GLU A 23 -3.60 8.11 4.41
CA GLU A 23 -3.12 9.48 4.65
C GLU A 23 -1.78 9.74 3.94
N PHE A 24 -0.87 8.77 3.97
CA PHE A 24 0.40 8.85 3.27
C PHE A 24 0.18 9.01 1.76
N LYS A 25 -0.70 8.19 1.16
CA LYS A 25 -1.05 8.29 -0.25
C LYS A 25 -1.67 9.65 -0.59
N GLU A 26 -2.59 10.16 0.22
CA GLU A 26 -3.20 11.47 0.01
C GLU A 26 -2.16 12.60 -0.02
N LYS A 27 -1.13 12.52 0.84
CA LYS A 27 0.00 13.45 0.84
C LYS A 27 0.83 13.33 -0.45
N VAL A 28 1.08 12.11 -0.93
CA VAL A 28 1.76 11.89 -2.23
C VAL A 28 0.93 12.44 -3.39
N ASP A 29 -0.38 12.16 -3.44
CA ASP A 29 -1.29 12.66 -4.48
C ASP A 29 -1.36 14.19 -4.50
N SER A 30 -1.23 14.81 -3.34
CA SER A 30 -1.24 16.27 -3.16
C SER A 30 0.12 16.93 -3.37
N LYS A 31 1.15 16.20 -3.83
CA LYS A 31 2.55 16.66 -4.03
C LYS A 31 3.20 17.23 -2.75
N ASN A 32 2.77 16.71 -1.60
CA ASN A 32 3.30 17.01 -0.27
C ASN A 32 3.87 15.73 0.36
N ALA A 33 4.44 14.85 -0.46
CA ALA A 33 4.94 13.55 -0.04
C ALA A 33 5.98 13.70 1.10
N PRO A 34 5.82 13.00 2.25
CA PRO A 34 6.83 12.99 3.29
C PRO A 34 8.15 12.37 2.82
N SER A 35 8.03 11.35 1.96
CA SER A 35 9.14 10.60 1.41
C SER A 35 8.74 9.94 0.09
N ILE A 36 9.73 9.72 -0.77
CA ILE A 36 9.62 8.92 -1.99
C ILE A 36 10.81 7.96 -2.01
N PRO A 37 10.61 6.68 -2.36
CA PRO A 37 11.71 5.74 -2.53
C PRO A 37 12.70 6.19 -3.61
N ASP A 38 13.94 5.74 -3.49
CA ASP A 38 14.90 5.88 -4.58
C ASP A 38 14.61 4.85 -5.66
N PHE A 39 14.03 5.31 -6.77
CA PHE A 39 13.72 4.46 -7.91
C PHE A 39 14.85 4.38 -8.95
N SER A 40 16.08 4.74 -8.62
CA SER A 40 17.21 4.72 -9.56
C SER A 40 17.52 3.33 -10.13
N ASN A 41 17.09 2.25 -9.44
CA ASN A 41 17.28 0.87 -9.87
C ASN A 41 16.06 0.26 -10.59
N VAL A 42 14.99 1.03 -10.80
CA VAL A 42 13.82 0.56 -11.54
C VAL A 42 14.05 0.87 -13.02
N GLU A 43 14.08 -0.17 -13.88
CA GLU A 43 14.38 -0.05 -15.32
C GLU A 43 13.53 0.99 -16.07
N HIS A 44 12.33 1.27 -15.55
CA HIS A 44 11.41 2.26 -16.12
C HIS A 44 11.87 3.72 -15.94
N PHE A 45 12.81 3.99 -15.03
CA PHE A 45 13.25 5.34 -14.74
C PHE A 45 14.67 5.62 -15.23
N SER A 46 14.82 6.82 -15.77
CA SER A 46 16.12 7.36 -16.16
C SER A 46 16.48 8.55 -15.28
N ASN A 47 17.72 9.02 -15.39
CA ASN A 47 18.16 10.24 -14.73
C ASN A 47 17.37 11.50 -15.17
N GLN A 48 16.61 11.41 -16.27
CA GLN A 48 15.78 12.49 -16.78
C GLN A 48 14.31 12.39 -16.36
N THR A 49 13.90 11.29 -15.71
CA THR A 49 12.53 11.13 -15.23
C THR A 49 12.24 12.23 -14.21
N SER A 50 11.14 12.94 -14.43
CA SER A 50 10.71 14.02 -13.57
C SER A 50 10.30 13.51 -12.19
N PHE A 51 10.41 14.38 -11.18
CA PHE A 51 9.94 14.06 -9.83
C PHE A 51 8.44 13.73 -9.80
N ALA A 52 7.64 14.45 -10.59
CA ALA A 52 6.19 14.23 -10.68
C ALA A 52 5.82 12.84 -11.23
N GLU A 53 6.61 12.29 -12.17
CA GLU A 53 6.41 10.92 -12.66
C GLU A 53 6.74 9.89 -11.58
N LYS A 54 7.78 10.13 -10.78
CA LYS A 54 8.12 9.27 -9.63
C LYS A 54 7.05 9.32 -8.54
N GLU A 55 6.50 10.51 -8.25
CA GLU A 55 5.35 10.67 -7.34
C GLU A 55 4.13 9.88 -7.81
N LYS A 56 3.79 10.00 -9.11
CA LYS A 56 2.68 9.28 -9.70
C LYS A 56 2.87 7.76 -9.58
N TYR A 57 4.04 7.27 -9.94
CA TYR A 57 4.37 5.85 -9.80
C TYR A 57 4.30 5.39 -8.35
N TRP A 58 4.80 6.21 -7.42
CA TRP A 58 4.73 5.89 -6.00
C TRP A 58 3.29 5.81 -5.49
N SER A 59 2.42 6.73 -5.92
CA SER A 59 0.99 6.69 -5.65
C SER A 59 0.31 5.42 -6.20
N GLU A 60 0.72 4.95 -7.38
CA GLU A 60 0.23 3.70 -7.96
C GLU A 60 0.67 2.47 -7.14
N ILE A 61 1.91 2.46 -6.63
CA ILE A 61 2.38 1.39 -5.72
C ILE A 61 1.61 1.45 -4.40
N LEU A 62 1.43 2.63 -3.80
CA LEU A 62 0.63 2.83 -2.59
C LEU A 62 -0.80 2.32 -2.73
N SER A 63 -1.44 2.57 -3.89
CA SER A 63 -2.77 2.03 -4.19
C SER A 63 -2.80 0.50 -4.09
N LYS A 64 -1.76 -0.19 -4.58
CA LYS A 64 -1.65 -1.65 -4.50
C LYS A 64 -1.39 -2.12 -3.07
N MET A 65 -0.51 -1.42 -2.34
CA MET A 65 -0.20 -1.72 -0.93
C MET A 65 -1.39 -1.55 0.00
N ILE A 66 -2.35 -0.67 -0.32
CA ILE A 66 -3.54 -0.44 0.49
C ILE A 66 -4.52 -1.61 0.42
N ILE A 67 -4.64 -2.29 -0.73
CA ILE A 67 -5.64 -3.34 -0.96
C ILE A 67 -5.65 -4.44 0.11
N PRO A 68 -4.51 -5.05 0.51
CA PRO A 68 -4.50 -6.07 1.56
C PRO A 68 -5.16 -5.61 2.85
N PHE A 69 -4.88 -4.38 3.29
CA PHE A 69 -5.38 -3.86 4.55
C PHE A 69 -6.84 -3.41 4.42
N GLU A 70 -7.19 -2.77 3.30
CA GLU A 70 -8.58 -2.37 3.02
C GLU A 70 -9.51 -3.58 2.91
N TYR A 71 -9.04 -4.69 2.33
CA TYR A 71 -9.82 -5.92 2.23
C TYR A 71 -10.18 -6.50 3.61
N HIS A 72 -9.29 -6.39 4.59
CA HIS A 72 -9.59 -6.84 5.96
C HIS A 72 -10.50 -5.86 6.71
N VAL A 73 -10.36 -4.55 6.49
CA VAL A 73 -11.19 -3.52 7.16
C VAL A 73 -12.60 -3.42 6.55
N ASP A 74 -12.71 -3.56 5.22
CA ASP A 74 -13.93 -3.33 4.44
C ASP A 74 -14.04 -4.33 3.28
N PRO A 75 -14.28 -5.62 3.56
CA PRO A 75 -14.33 -6.67 2.55
C PRO A 75 -15.45 -6.47 1.52
N GLU A 76 -16.52 -5.75 1.89
CA GLU A 76 -17.67 -5.46 1.03
C GLU A 76 -17.30 -4.65 -0.22
N LYS A 77 -16.24 -3.83 -0.15
CA LYS A 77 -15.72 -3.12 -1.34
C LYS A 77 -15.24 -4.06 -2.43
N PHE A 78 -14.81 -5.26 -2.07
CA PHE A 78 -14.17 -6.22 -2.98
C PHE A 78 -15.10 -7.36 -3.40
N LYS A 79 -16.38 -7.33 -2.98
CA LYS A 79 -17.37 -8.38 -3.32
C LYS A 79 -17.62 -8.61 -4.81
N HIS A 80 -17.18 -7.66 -5.65
CA HIS A 80 -17.32 -7.72 -7.10
C HIS A 80 -16.17 -8.48 -7.77
N LEU A 81 -15.09 -8.75 -7.03
CA LEU A 81 -13.97 -9.55 -7.48
C LEU A 81 -14.20 -11.01 -7.07
N ASP A 82 -13.69 -11.93 -7.88
CA ASP A 82 -13.64 -13.32 -7.46
C ASP A 82 -12.49 -13.58 -6.45
N PHE A 83 -12.46 -14.80 -5.90
CA PHE A 83 -11.50 -15.18 -4.87
C PHE A 83 -10.05 -15.18 -5.39
N GLU A 84 -9.83 -15.54 -6.65
CA GLU A 84 -8.49 -15.59 -7.25
C GLU A 84 -7.98 -14.17 -7.48
N GLU A 85 -8.81 -13.31 -8.07
CA GLU A 85 -8.51 -11.90 -8.32
C GLU A 85 -8.17 -11.12 -7.04
N ILE A 86 -8.93 -11.31 -5.96
CA ILE A 86 -8.63 -10.63 -4.69
C ILE A 86 -7.36 -11.20 -4.05
N ASN A 87 -7.14 -12.51 -4.11
CA ASN A 87 -5.96 -13.13 -3.53
C ASN A 87 -4.67 -12.64 -4.23
N GLU A 88 -4.66 -12.56 -5.56
CA GLU A 88 -3.53 -11.99 -6.32
C GLU A 88 -3.22 -10.54 -5.91
N LYS A 89 -4.26 -9.71 -5.77
CA LYS A 89 -4.10 -8.31 -5.34
C LYS A 89 -3.57 -8.20 -3.92
N VAL A 90 -4.05 -9.05 -3.00
CA VAL A 90 -3.59 -9.11 -1.61
C VAL A 90 -2.13 -9.54 -1.54
N GLU A 91 -1.74 -10.60 -2.25
CA GLU A 91 -0.36 -11.08 -2.27
C GLU A 91 0.60 -10.03 -2.84
N LEU A 92 0.24 -9.42 -3.96
CA LEU A 92 1.03 -8.34 -4.57
C LEU A 92 1.17 -7.15 -3.63
N GLY A 93 0.08 -6.70 -3.01
CA GLY A 93 0.09 -5.57 -2.10
C GLY A 93 0.97 -5.81 -0.88
N LEU A 94 0.92 -7.01 -0.27
CA LEU A 94 1.76 -7.37 0.87
C LEU A 94 3.25 -7.46 0.49
N LYS A 95 3.56 -7.97 -0.70
CA LYS A 95 4.93 -8.01 -1.22
C LYS A 95 5.50 -6.61 -1.38
N LEU A 96 4.75 -5.70 -2.00
CA LEU A 96 5.14 -4.30 -2.17
C LEU A 96 5.27 -3.60 -0.81
N PHE A 97 4.36 -3.86 0.12
CA PHE A 97 4.43 -3.31 1.47
C PHE A 97 5.71 -3.71 2.19
N ALA A 98 6.10 -4.99 2.09
CA ALA A 98 7.35 -5.48 2.66
C ALA A 98 8.58 -4.84 2.00
N GLU A 99 8.56 -4.71 0.66
CA GLU A 99 9.65 -4.10 -0.12
C GLU A 99 9.90 -2.64 0.26
N TYR A 100 8.83 -1.85 0.44
CA TYR A 100 8.93 -0.41 0.69
C TYR A 100 8.65 0.00 2.14
N PHE A 101 8.62 -0.94 3.08
CA PHE A 101 8.24 -0.67 4.47
C PHE A 101 9.03 0.50 5.08
N THR A 102 10.33 0.56 4.81
CA THR A 102 11.23 1.60 5.35
C THR A 102 11.00 2.98 4.75
N ASN A 103 10.27 3.09 3.64
CA ASN A 103 9.96 4.36 2.98
C ASN A 103 8.66 5.01 3.44
N LEU A 104 7.86 4.35 4.29
CA LEU A 104 6.47 4.74 4.58
C LEU A 104 6.26 5.61 5.85
N TRP A 105 7.26 5.78 6.73
CA TRP A 105 7.01 6.21 8.13
C TRP A 105 7.80 7.42 8.62
N PHE A 106 7.86 8.50 7.83
CA PHE A 106 8.58 9.74 8.20
C PHE A 106 7.64 10.90 8.56
#